data_AF-A0A7W7QZU3-F1
#
_entry.id   AF-A0A7W7QZU3-F1
#
_cell.length_a   1.000
_cell.length_b   1.000
_cell.length_c   1.000
_cell.angle_alpha   90.00
_cell.angle_beta   90.00
_cell.angle_gamma   90.00
#
_symmetry.space_group_name_H-M   'P 1'
#
loop_
_entity.id
_entity.type
_entity.pdbx_description
1 polymer ?
#
loop_
_entity_poly.entity_id
_entity_poly.type
_entity_poly.pdbx_seq_one_letter_code
_entity_poly.pdbx_strand_id
1 'polypeptide(L)'
;MTDLDRFLISYASRHFVDADWAAKADRWTASFYTEADTMIFGAAEITRVIPGVTPNPRLALETDPGLLDRIPGVIFTEDGELTSAVSEMDPRMLLLLESVEVGEKWRGKGVGMSLAITAMRRLAVPGTVAVCYPAPIHPQHGPDEVCSYESDDPEVRRPDEEAVAKLRRAWERHGFRPVGEGVYAMALD
;
A
#
# COMPACT_ATOMS: atom_id res chain seq x y z
N MET A 1 20.83 -20.98 -22.76
CA MET A 1 20.79 -20.90 -21.28
C MET A 1 20.55 -19.43 -20.98
N THR A 2 19.28 -19.02 -20.91
CA THR A 2 18.89 -17.61 -20.84
C THR A 2 19.13 -17.10 -19.42
N ASP A 3 19.94 -16.05 -19.28
CA ASP A 3 20.04 -15.27 -18.05
C ASP A 3 18.62 -14.94 -17.58
N LEU A 4 18.25 -15.46 -16.40
CA LEU A 4 17.05 -15.02 -15.73
C LEU A 4 17.40 -13.68 -15.10
N ASP A 5 16.95 -12.58 -15.72
CA ASP A 5 17.06 -11.24 -15.13
C ASP A 5 16.53 -11.29 -13.69
N ARG A 6 17.42 -11.14 -12.72
CA ARG A 6 17.05 -11.08 -11.30
C ARG A 6 16.45 -9.71 -10.99
N PHE A 7 15.32 -9.70 -10.29
CA PHE A 7 14.74 -8.48 -9.76
C PHE A 7 15.42 -8.09 -8.44
N LEU A 8 15.68 -6.80 -8.29
CA LEU A 8 16.30 -6.20 -7.11
C LEU A 8 15.35 -5.16 -6.51
N ILE A 9 15.39 -5.01 -5.18
CA ILE A 9 14.60 -4.04 -4.42
C ILE A 9 15.55 -3.23 -3.54
N SER A 10 15.52 -1.91 -3.66
CA SER A 10 16.19 -0.99 -2.75
C SER A 10 15.17 -0.25 -1.89
N TYR A 11 15.54 0.06 -0.64
CA TYR A 11 14.68 0.74 0.31
C TYR A 11 15.23 2.12 0.64
N ALA A 12 14.37 3.12 0.63
CA ALA A 12 14.65 4.44 1.15
C ALA A 12 13.54 4.82 2.13
N SER A 13 13.90 5.25 3.33
CA SER A 13 12.96 5.82 4.29
C SER A 13 12.96 7.34 4.17
N ARG A 14 11.77 7.95 4.14
CA ARG A 14 11.63 9.41 4.20
C ARG A 14 11.63 9.83 5.67
N HIS A 15 12.78 10.25 6.16
CA HIS A 15 12.91 10.84 7.50
C HIS A 15 12.98 12.37 7.40
N PHE A 16 12.15 13.07 8.17
CA PHE A 16 12.21 14.52 8.30
C PHE A 16 13.14 14.87 9.46
N VAL A 17 14.19 15.64 9.19
CA VAL A 17 15.28 15.96 10.15
C VAL A 17 14.76 16.70 11.40
N ASP A 18 13.59 17.33 11.33
CA ASP A 18 13.05 18.20 12.39
C ASP A 18 11.56 17.92 12.76
N ALA A 19 11.02 16.73 12.46
CA ALA A 19 9.63 16.42 12.78
C ALA A 19 9.47 15.66 14.10
N ASP A 20 8.38 15.94 14.83
CA ASP A 20 7.90 15.05 15.88
C ASP A 20 7.47 13.72 15.24
N TRP A 21 8.16 12.65 15.62
CA TRP A 21 8.00 11.30 15.06
C TRP A 21 6.66 10.69 15.45
N ALA A 22 6.02 11.18 16.51
CA ALA A 22 4.67 10.79 16.89
C ALA A 22 3.60 11.40 15.97
N ALA A 23 3.95 12.46 15.21
CA ALA A 23 3.01 13.26 14.42
C ALA A 23 3.09 13.03 12.91
N LYS A 24 4.00 12.19 12.41
CA LYS A 24 4.17 11.93 10.97
C LYS A 24 4.18 10.45 10.62
N ALA A 25 3.69 10.14 9.41
CA ALA A 25 3.74 8.79 8.86
C ALA A 25 5.18 8.38 8.51
N ASP A 26 5.60 7.21 8.97
CA ASP A 26 6.90 6.64 8.62
C ASP A 26 6.81 5.95 7.25
N ARG A 27 7.21 6.67 6.20
CA ARG A 27 7.10 6.21 4.81
C ARG A 27 8.40 5.61 4.27
N TRP A 28 8.23 4.51 3.56
CA TRP A 28 9.26 3.74 2.91
C TRP A 28 8.95 3.62 1.42
N THR A 29 9.93 3.97 0.60
CA THR A 29 9.90 3.73 -0.84
C THR A 29 10.73 2.48 -1.14
N ALA A 30 10.08 1.46 -1.71
CA ALA A 30 10.75 0.27 -2.25
C ALA A 30 10.88 0.39 -3.77
N SER A 31 12.07 0.68 -4.28
CA SER A 31 12.33 0.84 -5.71
C SER A 31 12.72 -0.47 -6.38
N PHE A 32 12.20 -0.73 -7.58
CA PHE A 32 12.37 -1.97 -8.33
C PHE A 32 13.25 -1.77 -9.56
N TYR A 33 14.26 -2.61 -9.72
CA TYR A 33 15.16 -2.61 -10.86
C TYR A 33 15.61 -4.05 -11.16
N THR A 34 16.31 -4.25 -12.28
CA THR A 34 16.86 -5.55 -12.67
C THR A 34 18.36 -5.57 -12.47
N GLU A 35 18.96 -6.74 -12.24
CA GLU A 35 20.42 -6.85 -12.12
C GLU A 35 21.16 -6.37 -13.40
N ALA A 36 20.55 -6.56 -14.56
CA ALA A 36 21.07 -6.12 -15.85
C ALA A 36 20.92 -4.60 -16.12
N ASP A 37 20.02 -3.92 -15.40
CA ASP A 37 19.68 -2.50 -15.61
C ASP A 37 19.32 -1.84 -14.27
N THR A 38 20.18 -0.93 -13.82
CA THR A 38 20.01 -0.16 -12.59
C THR A 38 18.95 0.93 -12.70
N MET A 39 18.34 1.12 -13.88
CA MET A 39 17.22 2.04 -14.04
C MET A 39 15.99 1.50 -13.30
N ILE A 40 15.46 2.31 -12.38
CA ILE A 40 14.25 1.98 -11.64
C ILE A 40 13.09 1.88 -12.63
N PHE A 41 12.45 0.71 -12.69
CA PHE A 41 11.28 0.49 -13.54
C PHE A 41 9.97 0.56 -12.76
N GLY A 42 10.01 0.66 -11.45
CA GLY A 42 8.82 0.76 -10.62
C GLY A 42 9.14 1.01 -9.15
N ALA A 43 8.11 1.28 -8.36
CA ALA A 43 8.23 1.48 -6.92
C ALA A 43 6.96 1.07 -6.19
N ALA A 44 7.09 0.81 -4.90
CA ALA A 44 5.98 0.76 -3.96
C ALA A 44 6.22 1.76 -2.82
N GLU A 45 5.19 2.53 -2.49
CA GLU A 45 5.18 3.42 -1.32
C GLU A 45 4.44 2.70 -0.17
N ILE A 46 5.08 2.64 0.99
CA ILE A 46 4.63 1.86 2.14
C ILE A 46 4.70 2.74 3.38
N THR A 47 3.58 2.96 4.06
CA THR A 47 3.53 3.58 5.38
C THR A 47 3.60 2.53 6.47
N ARG A 48 4.50 2.71 7.44
CA ARG A 48 4.60 1.87 8.63
C ARG A 48 3.87 2.52 9.81
N VAL A 49 3.06 1.74 10.50
CA VAL A 49 2.40 2.16 11.75
C VAL A 49 2.67 1.12 12.84
N ILE A 50 3.02 1.57 14.04
CA ILE A 50 3.14 0.71 15.23
C ILE A 50 2.01 1.11 16.19
N PRO A 51 0.97 0.27 16.36
CA PRO A 51 -0.13 0.56 17.27
C PRO A 51 0.37 0.89 18.69
N GLY A 52 -0.18 1.94 19.30
CA GLY A 52 0.19 2.40 20.64
C GLY A 52 1.49 3.21 20.73
N VAL A 53 2.30 3.30 19.66
CA VAL A 53 3.44 4.23 19.59
C VAL A 53 3.03 5.55 18.96
N THR A 54 2.27 5.50 17.87
CA THR A 54 1.65 6.68 17.26
C THR A 54 0.36 7.00 18.03
N PRO A 55 0.24 8.15 18.72
CA PRO A 55 -0.88 8.42 19.64
C PRO A 55 -2.26 8.38 19.00
N ASN A 56 -2.41 8.94 17.78
CA ASN A 56 -3.61 8.77 16.96
C ASN A 56 -3.16 8.57 15.50
N PRO A 57 -2.99 7.31 15.04
CA PRO A 57 -2.56 7.02 13.68
C PRO A 57 -3.53 7.56 12.63
N ARG A 58 -4.84 7.52 12.89
CA ARG A 58 -5.84 8.01 11.94
C ARG A 58 -5.63 9.49 11.66
N LEU A 59 -5.57 10.31 12.71
CA LEU A 59 -5.38 11.75 12.58
C LEU A 59 -4.04 12.09 11.90
N ALA A 60 -2.97 11.37 12.24
CA ALA A 60 -1.66 11.56 11.62
C ALA A 60 -1.70 11.26 10.11
N LEU A 61 -2.38 10.18 9.71
CA LEU A 61 -2.56 9.83 8.31
C LEU A 61 -3.56 10.75 7.60
N GLU A 62 -4.58 11.28 8.26
CA GLU A 62 -5.46 12.28 7.65
C GLU A 62 -4.77 13.64 7.44
N THR A 63 -3.82 13.99 8.31
CA THR A 63 -3.00 15.21 8.18
C THR A 63 -1.90 15.07 7.12
N ASP A 64 -1.43 13.84 6.92
CA ASP A 64 -0.41 13.49 5.94
C ASP A 64 -0.90 12.25 5.16
N PRO A 65 -1.83 12.41 4.19
CA PRO A 65 -2.61 11.32 3.60
C PRO A 65 -1.84 10.39 2.68
N GLY A 66 -0.82 10.89 1.97
CA GLY A 66 -0.19 10.12 0.89
C GLY A 66 -1.25 9.57 -0.07
N LEU A 67 -1.08 8.33 -0.52
CA LEU A 67 -2.08 7.62 -1.35
C LEU A 67 -2.80 6.51 -0.57
N LEU A 68 -3.19 6.78 0.68
CA LEU A 68 -3.85 5.78 1.53
C LEU A 68 -5.37 5.70 1.35
N ASP A 69 -5.99 6.71 0.74
CA ASP A 69 -7.43 6.75 0.44
C ASP A 69 -8.28 6.35 1.67
N ARG A 70 -9.09 5.28 1.55
CA ARG A 70 -10.02 4.82 2.61
C ARG A 70 -9.34 4.05 3.74
N ILE A 71 -8.06 3.68 3.58
CA ILE A 71 -7.35 2.80 4.53
C ILE A 71 -7.43 3.32 5.97
N PRO A 72 -7.10 4.60 6.28
CA PRO A 72 -7.08 5.07 7.66
C PRO A 72 -8.45 5.00 8.33
N GLY A 73 -9.52 5.37 7.62
CA GLY A 73 -10.89 5.35 8.15
C GLY A 73 -11.46 3.94 8.36
N VAL A 74 -10.94 2.94 7.64
CA VAL A 74 -11.39 1.55 7.77
C VAL A 74 -10.66 0.80 8.88
N ILE A 75 -9.36 1.06 9.06
CA ILE A 75 -8.54 0.27 10.00
C ILE A 75 -8.40 0.93 11.37
N PHE A 76 -8.69 2.23 11.49
CA PHE A 76 -8.64 2.97 12.75
C PHE A 76 -10.00 3.61 13.10
N THR A 77 -10.33 3.60 14.38
CA THR A 77 -11.40 4.42 14.95
C THR A 77 -11.02 5.90 14.95
N GLU A 78 -11.97 6.79 15.25
CA GLU A 78 -11.69 8.24 15.38
C GLU A 78 -10.63 8.54 16.45
N ASP A 79 -10.59 7.74 17.51
CA ASP A 79 -9.60 7.85 18.59
C ASP A 79 -8.21 7.29 18.23
N GLY A 80 -8.07 6.65 17.06
CA GLY A 80 -6.81 6.06 16.59
C GLY A 80 -6.58 4.61 17.03
N GLU A 81 -7.55 3.99 17.69
CA GLU A 81 -7.52 2.56 18.02
C GLU A 81 -7.81 1.70 16.78
N LEU A 82 -7.38 0.44 16.78
CA LEU A 82 -7.68 -0.49 15.69
C LEU A 82 -9.16 -0.87 15.67
N THR A 83 -9.76 -0.95 14.48
CA THR A 83 -11.10 -1.54 14.32
C THR A 83 -11.07 -3.04 14.61
N SER A 84 -12.22 -3.62 14.98
CA SER A 84 -12.32 -5.05 15.32
C SER A 84 -11.80 -5.97 14.21
N ALA A 85 -12.07 -5.61 12.95
CA ALA A 85 -11.64 -6.37 11.78
C ALA A 85 -10.11 -6.54 11.68
N VAL A 86 -9.34 -5.62 12.26
CA VAL A 86 -7.87 -5.63 12.23
C VAL A 86 -7.30 -6.01 13.59
N SER A 87 -7.92 -5.60 14.71
CA SER A 87 -7.43 -5.90 16.05
C SER A 87 -7.48 -7.39 16.39
N GLU A 88 -8.42 -8.15 15.82
CA GLU A 88 -8.48 -9.61 15.94
C GLU A 88 -7.23 -10.32 15.38
N MET A 89 -6.45 -9.65 14.52
CA MET A 89 -5.19 -10.17 13.99
C MET A 89 -3.99 -9.97 14.95
N ASP A 90 -4.18 -9.31 16.09
CA ASP A 90 -3.14 -8.91 17.07
C ASP A 90 -1.88 -8.28 16.41
N PRO A 91 -2.03 -7.25 15.55
CA PRO A 91 -0.89 -6.69 14.84
C PRO A 91 0.06 -5.95 15.80
N ARG A 92 1.34 -6.31 15.74
CA ARG A 92 2.45 -5.56 16.37
C ARG A 92 2.93 -4.41 15.49
N MET A 93 2.65 -4.50 14.20
CA MET A 93 3.02 -3.51 13.20
C MET A 93 2.06 -3.61 12.01
N LEU A 94 1.72 -2.47 11.42
CA LEU A 94 0.99 -2.38 10.17
C LEU A 94 1.92 -1.86 9.08
N LEU A 95 1.83 -2.46 7.89
CA LEU A 95 2.41 -1.94 6.65
C LEU A 95 1.26 -1.59 5.71
N LEU A 96 1.00 -0.29 5.57
CA LEU A 96 -0.04 0.25 4.71
C LEU A 96 0.57 0.52 3.33
N LEU A 97 0.16 -0.25 2.33
CA LEU A 97 0.60 -0.07 0.96
C LEU A 97 -0.20 1.07 0.32
N GLU A 98 0.47 2.20 0.08
CA GLU A 98 -0.15 3.38 -0.53
C GLU A 98 -0.28 3.21 -2.04
N SER A 99 0.81 2.81 -2.68
CA SER A 99 0.85 2.73 -4.13
C SER A 99 1.84 1.69 -4.63
N VAL A 100 1.58 1.19 -5.84
CA VAL A 100 2.51 0.35 -6.59
C VAL A 100 2.48 0.78 -8.04
N GLU A 101 3.62 1.28 -8.52
CA GLU A 101 3.78 1.74 -9.88
C GLU A 101 4.85 0.94 -10.61
N VAL A 102 4.57 0.55 -11.85
CA VAL A 102 5.56 -0.06 -12.74
C VAL A 102 5.45 0.52 -14.14
N GLY A 103 6.59 0.58 -14.82
CA GLY A 103 6.70 1.01 -16.21
C GLY A 103 5.86 0.14 -17.13
N GLU A 104 5.43 0.72 -18.24
CA GLU A 104 4.44 0.14 -19.17
C GLU A 104 4.77 -1.31 -19.57
N LYS A 105 6.03 -1.60 -19.89
CA LYS A 105 6.50 -2.94 -20.29
C LYS A 105 6.27 -4.04 -19.23
N TRP A 106 6.06 -3.67 -17.97
CA TRP A 106 5.87 -4.57 -16.83
C TRP A 106 4.42 -4.67 -16.36
N ARG A 107 3.52 -3.83 -16.86
CA ARG A 107 2.09 -3.82 -16.49
C ARG A 107 1.38 -5.07 -17.00
N GLY A 108 0.29 -5.45 -16.32
CA GLY A 108 -0.54 -6.61 -16.69
C GLY A 108 0.08 -7.99 -16.42
N LYS A 109 1.33 -8.05 -15.94
CA LYS A 109 2.08 -9.30 -15.70
C LYS A 109 2.13 -9.75 -14.23
N GLY A 110 1.52 -8.99 -13.32
CA GLY A 110 1.57 -9.25 -11.87
C GLY A 110 2.91 -8.93 -11.19
N VAL A 111 3.87 -8.35 -11.93
CA VAL A 111 5.23 -8.04 -11.44
C VAL A 111 5.19 -7.03 -10.28
N GLY A 112 4.49 -5.91 -10.45
CA GLY A 112 4.39 -4.88 -9.41
C GLY A 112 3.85 -5.42 -8.08
N MET A 113 2.73 -6.13 -8.11
CA MET A 113 2.13 -6.75 -6.92
C MET A 113 3.09 -7.76 -6.25
N SER A 114 3.73 -8.63 -7.03
CA SER A 114 4.66 -9.62 -6.49
C SER A 114 5.88 -8.97 -5.81
N LEU A 115 6.41 -7.91 -6.40
CA LEU A 115 7.51 -7.14 -5.85
C LEU A 115 7.09 -6.32 -4.63
N ALA A 116 5.90 -5.73 -4.63
CA ALA A 116 5.36 -5.02 -3.46
C ALA A 116 5.16 -5.95 -2.26
N ILE A 117 4.60 -7.14 -2.46
CA ILE A 117 4.47 -8.16 -1.39
C ILE A 117 5.84 -8.59 -0.89
N THR A 118 6.79 -8.82 -1.81
CA THR A 118 8.17 -9.15 -1.44
C THR A 118 8.81 -8.02 -0.64
N ALA A 119 8.55 -6.77 -1.02
CA ALA A 119 9.03 -5.60 -0.33
C ALA A 119 8.49 -5.51 1.09
N MET A 120 7.17 -5.67 1.27
CA MET A 120 6.53 -5.67 2.58
C MET A 120 7.02 -6.82 3.47
N ARG A 121 7.16 -8.04 2.93
CA ARG A 121 7.71 -9.19 3.69
C ARG A 121 9.13 -8.97 4.19
N ARG A 122 9.95 -8.21 3.46
CA ARG A 122 11.31 -7.85 3.90
C ARG A 122 11.34 -6.80 5.00
N LEU A 123 10.32 -5.94 5.05
CA LEU A 123 10.15 -4.94 6.12
C LEU A 123 9.42 -5.51 7.34
N ALA A 124 8.73 -6.65 7.18
CA ALA A 124 7.94 -7.28 8.21
C ALA A 124 8.79 -7.79 9.38
N VAL A 125 8.17 -7.75 10.55
CA VAL A 125 8.62 -8.40 11.79
C VAL A 125 7.52 -9.35 12.26
N PRO A 126 7.77 -10.25 13.21
CA PRO A 126 6.71 -11.11 13.74
C PRO A 126 5.50 -10.30 14.23
N GLY A 127 4.31 -10.66 13.75
CA GLY A 127 3.07 -9.94 14.04
C GLY A 127 2.81 -8.72 13.14
N THR A 128 3.48 -8.60 11.99
CA THR A 128 3.14 -7.58 10.99
C THR A 128 1.88 -7.94 10.21
N VAL A 129 0.99 -6.97 10.00
CA VAL A 129 -0.14 -7.07 9.08
C VAL A 129 0.04 -6.07 7.93
N ALA A 130 -0.01 -6.56 6.70
CA ALA A 130 -0.06 -5.73 5.51
C ALA A 130 -1.49 -5.32 5.22
N VAL A 131 -1.70 -4.05 4.83
CA VAL A 131 -3.00 -3.49 4.47
C VAL A 131 -2.87 -2.80 3.12
N CYS A 132 -3.87 -2.95 2.25
CA CYS A 132 -3.93 -2.24 0.99
C CYS A 132 -5.37 -1.94 0.58
N TYR A 133 -5.53 -0.98 -0.32
CA TYR A 133 -6.78 -0.72 -1.03
C TYR A 133 -6.58 -1.00 -2.52
N PRO A 134 -6.99 -2.18 -3.02
CA PRO A 134 -6.74 -2.58 -4.41
C PRO A 134 -7.54 -1.80 -5.45
N ALA A 135 -7.01 -0.66 -5.89
CA ALA A 135 -7.62 0.14 -6.93
C ALA A 135 -6.58 0.76 -7.90
N PRO A 136 -6.96 1.13 -9.13
CA PRO A 136 -6.08 1.83 -10.06
C PRO A 136 -5.59 3.18 -9.50
N ILE A 137 -4.36 3.58 -9.83
CA ILE A 137 -3.88 4.93 -9.51
C ILE A 137 -4.28 5.83 -10.68
N HIS A 138 -5.11 6.85 -10.45
CA HIS A 138 -5.48 7.81 -11.48
C HIS A 138 -4.57 9.05 -11.41
N PRO A 139 -3.76 9.33 -12.45
CA PRO A 139 -2.81 10.44 -12.44
C PRO A 139 -3.46 11.83 -12.53
N GLN A 140 -4.79 11.89 -12.66
CA GLN A 140 -5.56 13.14 -12.70
C GLN A 140 -5.91 13.66 -11.31
N HIS A 141 -5.78 12.83 -10.28
CA HIS A 141 -5.91 13.25 -8.90
C HIS A 141 -4.52 13.66 -8.39
N GLY A 142 -4.38 14.94 -8.06
CA GLY A 142 -3.17 15.42 -7.40
C GLY A 142 -2.93 14.70 -6.07
N PRO A 143 -1.75 14.84 -5.46
CA PRO A 143 -1.43 14.21 -4.17
C PRO A 143 -2.38 14.59 -3.03
N ASP A 144 -3.20 15.64 -3.20
CA ASP A 144 -4.19 16.14 -2.25
C ASP A 144 -5.64 15.73 -2.59
N GLU A 145 -5.87 15.10 -3.76
CA GLU A 145 -7.20 14.62 -4.15
C GLU A 145 -7.35 13.15 -3.75
N VAL A 146 -8.32 12.90 -2.87
CA VAL A 146 -8.77 11.54 -2.54
C VAL A 146 -9.06 10.81 -3.85
N CYS A 147 -8.53 9.59 -4.01
CA CYS A 147 -8.85 8.73 -5.14
C CYS A 147 -10.35 8.35 -5.06
N SER A 148 -11.23 9.26 -5.46
CA SER A 148 -12.67 9.03 -5.50
C SER A 148 -13.02 8.33 -6.80
N TYR A 149 -13.11 7.00 -6.75
CA TYR A 149 -13.46 6.13 -7.87
C TYR A 149 -14.94 6.22 -8.31
N GLU A 150 -15.70 7.15 -7.74
CA GLU A 150 -17.10 7.38 -8.08
C GLU A 150 -17.18 8.42 -9.22
N SER A 151 -16.89 7.97 -10.44
CA SER A 151 -17.23 8.74 -11.63
C SER A 151 -18.71 8.58 -11.94
N ASP A 152 -19.42 9.71 -12.10
CA ASP A 152 -20.81 9.73 -12.58
C ASP A 152 -20.94 9.30 -14.05
N ASP A 153 -19.83 9.21 -14.79
CA ASP A 153 -19.80 8.78 -16.19
C ASP A 153 -19.83 7.24 -16.31
N PRO A 154 -20.89 6.65 -16.89
CA PRO A 154 -21.00 5.20 -17.06
C PRO A 154 -19.91 4.57 -17.94
N GLU A 155 -19.32 5.32 -18.87
CA GLU A 155 -18.26 4.82 -19.77
C GLU A 155 -16.89 4.75 -19.08
N VAL A 156 -16.67 5.59 -18.05
CA VAL A 156 -15.47 5.56 -17.21
C VAL A 156 -15.64 4.57 -16.05
N ARG A 157 -16.81 4.55 -15.42
CA ARG A 157 -17.12 3.71 -14.25
C ARG A 157 -16.98 2.20 -14.53
N ARG A 158 -17.43 1.72 -15.69
CA ARG A 158 -17.42 0.28 -16.01
C ARG A 158 -15.99 -0.30 -16.16
N PRO A 159 -15.08 0.28 -16.95
CA PRO A 159 -13.68 -0.13 -16.99
C PRO A 159 -13.00 -0.11 -15.61
N ASP A 160 -13.30 0.89 -14.79
CA ASP A 160 -12.72 1.03 -13.45
C ASP A 160 -13.24 -0.07 -12.50
N GLU A 161 -14.54 -0.37 -12.52
CA GLU A 161 -15.13 -1.48 -11.75
C GLU A 161 -14.51 -2.84 -12.14
N GLU A 162 -14.29 -3.07 -13.45
CA GLU A 162 -13.63 -4.29 -13.91
C GLU A 162 -12.16 -4.36 -13.48
N ALA A 163 -11.44 -3.23 -13.55
CA ALA A 163 -10.05 -3.15 -13.13
C ALA A 163 -9.91 -3.41 -11.61
N VAL A 164 -10.76 -2.77 -10.80
CA VAL A 164 -10.84 -2.98 -9.35
C VAL A 164 -11.14 -4.45 -9.04
N ALA A 165 -12.12 -5.06 -9.70
CA ALA A 165 -12.45 -6.47 -9.48
C ALA A 165 -11.27 -7.41 -9.81
N LYS A 166 -10.53 -7.13 -10.89
CA LYS A 166 -9.34 -7.91 -11.27
C LYS A 166 -8.21 -7.73 -10.26
N LEU A 167 -7.99 -6.50 -9.78
CA LEU A 167 -6.99 -6.20 -8.76
C LEU A 167 -7.32 -6.91 -7.46
N ARG A 168 -8.54 -6.77 -6.92
CA ARG A 168 -9.00 -7.45 -5.70
C ARG A 168 -8.77 -8.95 -5.75
N ARG A 169 -9.20 -9.61 -6.84
CA ARG A 169 -8.93 -11.06 -7.06
C ARG A 169 -7.45 -11.40 -7.15
N ALA A 170 -6.61 -10.48 -7.62
CA ALA A 170 -5.17 -10.69 -7.65
C ALA A 170 -4.58 -10.67 -6.24
N TRP A 171 -4.94 -9.68 -5.42
CA TRP A 171 -4.49 -9.58 -4.03
C TRP A 171 -5.01 -10.74 -3.16
N GLU A 172 -6.27 -11.15 -3.34
CA GLU A 172 -6.86 -12.31 -2.65
C GLU A 172 -6.06 -13.60 -2.90
N ARG A 173 -5.59 -13.82 -4.13
CA ARG A 173 -4.73 -14.97 -4.47
C ARG A 173 -3.40 -14.98 -3.73
N HIS A 174 -2.97 -13.83 -3.19
CA HIS A 174 -1.77 -13.72 -2.38
C HIS A 174 -2.01 -13.82 -0.88
N GLY A 175 -3.26 -13.99 -0.44
CA GLY A 175 -3.62 -14.19 0.97
C GLY A 175 -4.32 -12.99 1.63
N PHE A 176 -4.49 -11.89 0.91
CA PHE A 176 -5.24 -10.74 1.39
C PHE A 176 -6.73 -11.07 1.52
N ARG A 177 -7.37 -10.53 2.56
CA ARG A 177 -8.79 -10.71 2.85
C ARG A 177 -9.47 -9.36 3.07
N PRO A 178 -10.73 -9.18 2.65
CA PRO A 178 -11.44 -7.92 2.86
C PRO A 178 -11.66 -7.67 4.36
N VAL A 179 -11.43 -6.44 4.80
CA VAL A 179 -11.68 -5.99 6.19
C VAL A 179 -12.79 -4.93 6.28
N GLY A 180 -13.08 -4.22 5.19
CA GLY A 180 -14.15 -3.22 5.13
C GLY A 180 -13.96 -2.28 3.95
N GLU A 181 -15.04 -1.79 3.36
CA GLU A 181 -15.05 -0.72 2.33
C GLU A 181 -14.04 -0.90 1.17
N GLY A 182 -13.76 -2.16 0.78
CA GLY A 182 -12.80 -2.48 -0.28
C GLY A 182 -11.33 -2.48 0.13
N VAL A 183 -11.02 -2.23 1.41
CA VAL A 183 -9.70 -2.40 2.03
C VAL A 183 -9.48 -3.88 2.37
N TYR A 184 -8.24 -4.33 2.19
CA TYR A 184 -7.82 -5.70 2.38
C TYR A 184 -6.61 -5.78 3.32
N ALA A 185 -6.56 -6.82 4.14
CA ALA A 185 -5.45 -7.10 5.06
C ALA A 185 -4.91 -8.52 4.94
N MET A 186 -3.65 -8.71 5.32
CA MET A 186 -2.96 -10.00 5.33
C MET A 186 -1.91 -10.03 6.45
N ALA A 187 -1.92 -11.08 7.29
CA ALA A 187 -0.80 -11.33 8.20
C ALA A 187 0.46 -11.69 7.39
N LEU A 188 1.56 -11.03 7.70
CA LEU A 188 2.87 -11.32 7.12
C LEU A 188 3.62 -12.26 8.07
N ASP A 189 3.62 -13.54 7.72
CA ASP A 189 4.34 -14.60 8.42
C ASP A 189 5.82 -14.66 8.01
#